data_AF-A0A7S2KR38-F1
#
_entry.id   AF-A0A7S2KR38-F1
#
_cell.length_a   1.000
_cell.length_b   1.000
_cell.length_c   1.000
_cell.angle_alpha   90.00
_cell.angle_beta   90.00
_cell.angle_gamma   90.00
#
_symmetry.space_group_name_H-M   'P 1'
#
loop_
_entity.id
_entity.type
_entity.pdbx_description
1 polymer ?
#
loop_
_entity_poly.entity_id
_entity_poly.type
_entity_poly.pdbx_seq_one_letter_code
_entity_poly.pdbx_strand_id
1 'polypeptide(L)'
;LAETETQEAAQALEQERAKAAARERIQAASGAEDAVELKAAIQAGEDAGVAEEVVRNAQEALAELEQRLERRATARTALREATQTRDIEPLHAAVEEAVAAGVPEDEISAARQALREEQAKSDARKTLREALACREILQLQVSMDAGREAGLAETETQEAAQALEQERAKAAARERIQAASGAEDAVELKAAIQAGEDAGVAEEVVRNAQEALAELEQRLERRATARTALREATQTRDIEPLHAAVEEAVAAGVPEDEISAARQALREEQAKSDARKTLREALACREILQLQVSMDAGREAGLAETETQ
;
A
#
# COMPACT_ATOMS: atom_id res chain seq x y z
N LEU A 1 -18.13 -21.15 -102.30
CA LEU A 1 -16.84 -21.71 -101.84
C LEU A 1 -16.00 -20.60 -101.21
N ALA A 2 -15.59 -19.57 -101.94
CA ALA A 2 -14.82 -18.45 -101.34
C ALA A 2 -15.61 -17.66 -100.26
N GLU A 3 -16.89 -17.36 -100.47
CA GLU A 3 -17.70 -16.59 -99.48
C GLU A 3 -17.98 -17.38 -98.19
N THR A 4 -18.18 -18.69 -98.30
CA THR A 4 -18.42 -19.61 -97.17
C THR A 4 -17.17 -19.78 -96.30
N GLU A 5 -15.99 -19.93 -96.92
CA GLU A 5 -14.71 -20.01 -96.20
C GLU A 5 -14.38 -18.71 -95.46
N THR A 6 -14.73 -17.55 -96.02
CA THR A 6 -14.55 -16.26 -95.34
C THR A 6 -15.51 -16.05 -94.16
N GLN A 7 -16.74 -16.56 -94.23
CA GLN A 7 -17.68 -16.51 -93.10
C GLN A 7 -17.24 -17.42 -91.95
N GLU A 8 -16.79 -18.63 -92.26
CA GLU A 8 -16.27 -19.58 -91.25
C GLU A 8 -15.01 -19.04 -90.57
N ALA A 9 -14.09 -18.44 -91.32
CA ALA A 9 -12.90 -17.81 -90.75
C ALA A 9 -13.24 -16.60 -89.85
N ALA A 10 -14.23 -15.79 -90.23
CA ALA A 10 -14.68 -14.66 -89.41
C ALA A 10 -15.35 -15.13 -88.11
N GLN A 11 -16.20 -16.16 -88.17
CA GLN A 11 -16.81 -16.77 -86.99
C GLN A 11 -15.78 -17.40 -86.06
N ALA A 12 -14.78 -18.10 -86.61
CA ALA A 12 -13.69 -18.67 -85.82
C ALA A 12 -12.86 -17.58 -85.13
N LEU A 13 -12.57 -16.47 -85.82
CA LEU A 13 -11.84 -15.33 -85.23
C LEU A 13 -12.64 -14.65 -84.11
N GLU A 14 -13.95 -14.47 -84.31
CA GLU A 14 -14.86 -13.92 -83.30
C GLU A 14 -14.94 -14.84 -82.07
N GLN A 15 -15.02 -16.15 -82.29
CA GLN A 15 -15.04 -17.15 -81.23
C GLN A 15 -13.73 -17.16 -80.43
N GLU A 16 -12.57 -17.12 -81.08
CA GLU A 16 -11.27 -17.05 -80.38
C GLU A 16 -11.09 -15.73 -79.62
N ARG A 17 -11.59 -14.60 -80.15
CA ARG A 17 -11.60 -13.32 -79.42
C ARG A 17 -12.50 -13.39 -78.18
N ALA A 18 -13.68 -14.01 -78.30
CA ALA A 18 -14.58 -14.21 -77.17
C ALA A 18 -13.94 -15.09 -76.09
N LYS A 19 -13.29 -16.20 -76.48
CA LYS A 19 -12.53 -17.06 -75.54
C LYS A 19 -11.40 -16.30 -74.86
N ALA A 20 -10.62 -15.50 -75.60
CA ALA A 20 -9.52 -14.73 -75.05
C ALA A 20 -10.02 -13.71 -74.02
N ALA A 21 -11.08 -12.96 -74.35
CA ALA A 21 -11.69 -12.00 -73.43
C ALA A 21 -12.27 -12.68 -72.18
N ALA A 22 -12.90 -13.85 -72.33
CA ALA A 22 -13.42 -14.60 -71.20
C ALA A 22 -12.31 -15.13 -70.28
N ARG A 23 -11.18 -15.60 -70.84
CA ARG A 23 -10.00 -16.00 -70.05
C ARG A 23 -9.42 -14.84 -69.25
N GLU A 24 -9.26 -13.68 -69.88
CA GLU A 24 -8.78 -12.47 -69.21
C GLU A 24 -9.72 -12.06 -68.07
N ARG A 25 -11.03 -12.15 -68.28
CA ARG A 25 -12.03 -11.86 -67.25
C ARG A 25 -11.99 -12.83 -66.07
N ILE A 26 -11.82 -14.14 -66.32
CA ILE A 26 -11.64 -15.14 -65.26
C ILE A 26 -10.38 -14.82 -64.45
N GLN A 27 -9.28 -14.48 -65.11
CA GLN A 27 -8.03 -14.15 -64.45
C GLN A 27 -8.13 -12.86 -63.61
N ALA A 28 -8.78 -11.83 -64.16
CA ALA A 28 -9.01 -10.58 -63.44
C ALA A 28 -9.91 -10.78 -62.21
N ALA A 29 -11.03 -11.50 -62.36
CA ALA A 29 -11.95 -11.77 -61.26
C ALA A 29 -11.34 -12.66 -60.17
N SER A 30 -10.52 -13.64 -60.55
CA SER A 30 -9.74 -14.45 -59.60
C SER A 30 -8.75 -13.60 -58.80
N GLY A 31 -8.10 -12.62 -59.45
CA GLY A 31 -7.19 -11.69 -58.76
C GLY A 31 -7.89 -10.65 -57.88
N ALA A 32 -9.14 -10.31 -58.16
CA ALA A 32 -9.93 -9.35 -57.38
C ALA A 32 -10.51 -9.93 -56.07
N GLU A 33 -10.40 -11.24 -55.85
CA GLU A 33 -11.06 -11.96 -54.74
C GLU A 33 -12.59 -11.78 -54.69
N ASP A 34 -13.23 -11.49 -55.83
CA ASP A 34 -14.69 -11.33 -55.93
C ASP A 34 -15.33 -12.64 -56.44
N ALA A 35 -15.94 -13.39 -55.52
CA ALA A 35 -16.59 -14.65 -55.83
C ALA A 35 -17.77 -14.49 -56.81
N VAL A 36 -18.48 -13.36 -56.77
CA VAL A 36 -19.63 -13.09 -57.66
C VAL A 36 -19.12 -12.81 -59.07
N GLU A 37 -18.11 -11.97 -59.22
CA GLU A 37 -17.49 -11.69 -60.52
C GLU A 37 -16.81 -12.94 -61.11
N LEU A 38 -16.14 -13.74 -60.28
CA LEU A 38 -15.47 -14.97 -60.73
C LEU A 38 -16.50 -15.99 -61.23
N LYS A 39 -17.61 -16.17 -60.52
CA LYS A 39 -18.72 -17.02 -60.96
C LYS A 39 -19.31 -16.57 -62.29
N ALA A 40 -19.52 -15.26 -62.47
CA ALA A 40 -20.00 -14.71 -63.73
C ALA A 40 -18.99 -14.87 -64.88
N ALA A 41 -17.69 -14.72 -64.59
CA ALA A 41 -16.62 -14.90 -65.56
C ALA A 41 -16.49 -16.37 -66.01
N ILE A 42 -16.67 -17.32 -65.09
CA ILE A 42 -16.70 -18.76 -65.39
C ILE A 42 -17.84 -19.09 -66.35
N GLN A 43 -19.07 -18.63 -66.05
CA GLN A 43 -20.23 -18.85 -66.93
C GLN A 43 -19.99 -18.28 -68.33
N ALA A 44 -19.47 -17.05 -68.43
CA ALA A 44 -19.14 -16.44 -69.72
C ALA A 44 -18.04 -17.22 -70.46
N GLY A 45 -17.09 -17.82 -69.73
CA GLY A 45 -16.07 -18.70 -70.30
C GLY A 45 -16.65 -20.01 -70.85
N GLU A 46 -17.59 -20.62 -70.14
CA GLU A 46 -18.33 -21.80 -70.59
C GLU A 46 -19.11 -21.49 -71.87
N ASP A 47 -19.86 -20.38 -71.88
CA ASP A 47 -20.67 -19.94 -73.03
C ASP A 47 -19.81 -19.61 -74.27
N ALA A 48 -18.60 -19.07 -74.07
CA ALA A 48 -17.65 -18.77 -75.14
C ALA A 48 -16.86 -19.99 -75.63
N GLY A 49 -16.98 -21.15 -74.96
CA GLY A 49 -16.24 -22.36 -75.28
C GLY A 49 -14.76 -22.27 -74.92
N VAL A 50 -14.42 -21.61 -73.81
CA VAL A 50 -13.09 -21.66 -73.20
C VAL A 50 -12.75 -23.13 -72.88
N ALA A 51 -11.45 -23.47 -72.91
CA ALA A 51 -11.00 -24.83 -72.64
C ALA A 51 -11.47 -25.31 -71.25
N GLU A 52 -11.99 -26.54 -71.19
CA GLU A 52 -12.56 -27.16 -69.99
C GLU A 52 -11.59 -27.13 -68.80
N GLU A 53 -10.29 -27.29 -69.05
CA GLU A 53 -9.26 -27.22 -68.01
C GLU A 53 -9.21 -25.84 -67.32
N VAL A 54 -9.34 -24.75 -68.08
CA VAL A 54 -9.34 -23.38 -67.53
C VAL A 54 -10.60 -23.15 -66.69
N VAL A 55 -11.74 -23.63 -67.17
CA VAL A 55 -13.03 -23.55 -66.44
C VAL A 55 -12.94 -24.34 -65.13
N ARG A 56 -12.46 -25.58 -65.16
CA ARG A 56 -12.29 -26.43 -63.97
C ARG A 56 -11.37 -25.77 -62.93
N ASN A 57 -10.21 -25.26 -63.36
CA ASN A 57 -9.28 -24.58 -62.45
C ASN A 57 -9.91 -23.32 -61.83
N ALA A 58 -10.71 -22.58 -62.60
CA ALA A 58 -11.44 -21.43 -62.09
C ALA A 58 -12.56 -21.82 -61.11
N GLN A 59 -13.24 -22.94 -61.34
CA GLN A 59 -14.24 -23.49 -60.42
C GLN A 59 -13.61 -23.95 -59.09
N GLU A 60 -12.44 -24.59 -59.12
CA GLU A 60 -11.67 -24.94 -57.92
C GLU A 60 -11.24 -23.69 -57.15
N ALA A 61 -10.73 -22.67 -57.84
CA ALA A 61 -10.37 -21.39 -57.23
C ALA A 61 -11.59 -20.66 -56.62
N LEU A 62 -12.76 -20.74 -57.27
CA LEU A 62 -14.02 -20.21 -56.73
C LEU A 62 -14.41 -20.93 -55.44
N ALA A 63 -14.35 -22.26 -55.41
CA ALA A 63 -14.69 -23.04 -54.21
C ALA A 63 -13.76 -22.73 -53.02
N GLU A 64 -12.45 -22.59 -53.27
CA GLU A 64 -11.48 -22.17 -52.25
C GLU A 64 -11.75 -20.74 -51.76
N LEU A 65 -12.07 -19.82 -52.67
CA LEU A 65 -12.41 -18.44 -52.34
C LEU A 65 -13.69 -18.37 -51.49
N GLU A 66 -14.75 -19.08 -51.87
CA GLU A 66 -16.00 -19.15 -51.10
C GLU A 66 -15.76 -19.72 -49.69
N GLN A 67 -14.99 -20.80 -49.56
CA GLN A 67 -14.63 -21.36 -48.26
C GLN A 67 -13.84 -20.36 -47.40
N ARG A 68 -12.90 -19.62 -47.99
CA ARG A 68 -12.13 -18.59 -47.28
C ARG A 68 -13.02 -17.43 -46.83
N LEU A 69 -13.94 -16.98 -47.67
CA LEU A 69 -14.90 -15.92 -47.33
C LEU A 69 -15.86 -16.36 -46.21
N GLU A 70 -16.32 -17.62 -46.23
CA GLU A 70 -17.14 -18.19 -45.16
C GLU A 70 -16.37 -18.23 -43.84
N ARG A 71 -15.12 -18.73 -43.84
CA ARG A 71 -14.25 -18.72 -42.64
C ARG A 71 -14.01 -17.31 -42.11
N ARG A 72 -13.81 -16.32 -42.99
CA ARG A 72 -13.70 -14.91 -42.58
C ARG A 72 -15.01 -14.42 -41.95
N ALA A 73 -16.17 -14.76 -42.51
CA ALA A 73 -17.46 -14.33 -42.00
C ALA A 73 -17.78 -14.95 -40.63
N THR A 74 -17.49 -16.24 -40.44
CA THR A 74 -17.64 -16.91 -39.14
C THR A 74 -16.68 -16.32 -38.10
N ALA A 75 -15.40 -16.12 -38.45
CA ALA A 75 -14.42 -15.53 -37.54
C ALA A 75 -14.79 -14.08 -37.15
N ARG A 76 -15.30 -13.27 -38.09
CA ARG A 76 -15.83 -11.92 -37.80
C ARG A 76 -16.99 -11.94 -36.81
N THR A 77 -17.87 -12.94 -36.92
CA THR A 77 -19.02 -13.08 -36.03
C THR A 77 -18.55 -13.43 -34.62
N ALA A 78 -17.69 -14.44 -34.49
CA ALA A 78 -17.07 -14.82 -33.22
C ALA A 78 -16.28 -13.67 -32.58
N LEU A 79 -15.53 -12.90 -33.37
CA LEU A 79 -14.77 -11.74 -32.89
C LEU A 79 -15.69 -10.65 -32.32
N ARG A 80 -16.82 -10.37 -32.97
CA ARG A 80 -17.81 -9.40 -32.49
C ARG A 80 -18.46 -9.87 -31.19
N GLU A 81 -18.86 -11.12 -31.10
CA GLU A 81 -19.46 -11.71 -29.90
C GLU A 81 -18.47 -11.66 -28.72
N ALA A 82 -17.24 -12.12 -28.92
CA ALA A 82 -16.24 -12.12 -27.87
C ALA A 82 -15.85 -10.70 -27.42
N THR A 83 -15.83 -9.73 -28.33
CA THR A 83 -15.57 -8.32 -27.99
C THR A 83 -16.71 -7.73 -27.14
N GLN A 84 -17.95 -8.20 -27.34
CA GLN A 84 -19.11 -7.77 -26.55
C GLN A 84 -19.10 -8.36 -25.14
N THR A 85 -18.74 -9.64 -24.99
CA THR A 85 -18.70 -10.27 -23.65
C THR A 85 -17.48 -9.83 -22.83
N ARG A 86 -16.39 -9.44 -23.51
CA ARG A 86 -15.11 -9.06 -22.89
C ARG A 86 -14.48 -10.18 -22.04
N ASP A 87 -14.82 -11.43 -22.32
CA ASP A 87 -14.18 -12.57 -21.67
C ASP A 87 -12.82 -12.84 -22.30
N ILE A 88 -11.77 -12.96 -21.48
CA ILE A 88 -10.38 -13.07 -21.95
C ILE A 88 -10.16 -14.31 -22.83
N GLU A 89 -10.64 -15.49 -22.41
CA GLU A 89 -10.41 -16.74 -23.15
C GLU A 89 -11.14 -16.76 -24.50
N PRO A 90 -12.47 -16.49 -24.60
CA PRO A 90 -13.16 -16.38 -25.88
C PRO A 90 -12.58 -15.29 -26.79
N LEU A 91 -12.18 -14.15 -26.23
CA LEU A 91 -11.62 -13.04 -27.00
C LEU A 91 -10.25 -13.38 -27.57
N HIS A 92 -9.40 -14.05 -26.80
CA HIS A 92 -8.12 -14.56 -27.30
C HIS A 92 -8.32 -15.56 -28.45
N ALA A 93 -9.19 -16.57 -28.25
CA ALA A 93 -9.47 -17.57 -29.27
C ALA A 93 -10.07 -16.95 -30.56
N ALA A 94 -10.99 -16.01 -30.42
CA ALA A 94 -11.59 -15.33 -31.57
C ALA A 94 -10.58 -14.47 -32.35
N VAL A 95 -9.63 -13.83 -31.66
CA VAL A 95 -8.53 -13.09 -32.30
C VAL A 95 -7.62 -14.05 -33.08
N GLU A 96 -7.24 -15.19 -32.50
CA GLU A 96 -6.42 -16.20 -33.19
C GLU A 96 -7.13 -16.77 -34.42
N GLU A 97 -8.41 -17.10 -34.31
CA GLU A 97 -9.21 -17.61 -35.43
C GLU A 97 -9.38 -16.56 -36.54
N ALA A 98 -9.60 -15.30 -36.19
CA ALA A 98 -9.69 -14.20 -37.16
C ALA A 98 -8.36 -13.99 -37.92
N VAL A 99 -7.23 -14.09 -37.22
CA VAL A 99 -5.90 -14.05 -37.86
C VAL A 99 -5.72 -15.26 -38.79
N ALA A 100 -6.08 -16.46 -38.35
CA ALA A 100 -5.97 -17.68 -39.16
C ALA A 100 -6.87 -17.68 -40.40
N ALA A 101 -8.07 -17.09 -40.30
CA ALA A 101 -8.99 -16.88 -41.42
C ALA A 101 -8.56 -15.73 -42.35
N GLY A 102 -7.52 -14.97 -42.00
CA GLY A 102 -7.02 -13.84 -42.78
C GLY A 102 -8.01 -12.66 -42.80
N VAL A 103 -8.70 -12.40 -41.68
CA VAL A 103 -9.48 -11.18 -41.47
C VAL A 103 -8.53 -9.98 -41.45
N PRO A 104 -8.89 -8.83 -42.06
CA PRO A 104 -8.05 -7.63 -42.05
C PRO A 104 -7.69 -7.12 -40.65
N GLU A 105 -6.48 -6.59 -40.48
CA GLU A 105 -5.96 -6.15 -39.17
C GLU A 105 -6.76 -4.97 -38.57
N ASP A 106 -7.29 -4.09 -39.41
CA ASP A 106 -8.16 -2.99 -38.99
C ASP A 106 -9.42 -3.51 -38.29
N GLU A 107 -9.97 -4.63 -38.74
CA GLU A 107 -11.12 -5.29 -38.10
C GLU A 107 -10.74 -6.03 -36.80
N ILE A 108 -9.50 -6.53 -36.69
CA ILE A 108 -9.01 -7.27 -35.50
C ILE A 108 -8.55 -6.31 -34.39
N SER A 109 -8.13 -5.10 -34.76
CA SER A 109 -7.48 -4.13 -33.86
C SER A 109 -8.27 -3.83 -32.59
N ALA A 110 -9.59 -3.64 -32.71
CA ALA A 110 -10.48 -3.36 -31.57
C ALA A 110 -10.56 -4.54 -30.59
N ALA A 111 -10.63 -5.77 -31.10
CA ALA A 111 -10.65 -6.98 -30.27
C ALA A 111 -9.31 -7.19 -29.55
N ARG A 112 -8.18 -6.92 -30.22
CA ARG A 112 -6.84 -6.94 -29.59
C ARG A 112 -6.70 -5.90 -28.50
N GLN A 113 -7.23 -4.70 -28.70
CA GLN A 113 -7.24 -3.67 -27.67
C GLN A 113 -8.08 -4.12 -26.46
N ALA A 114 -9.30 -4.60 -26.68
CA ALA A 114 -10.16 -5.11 -25.61
C ALA A 114 -9.48 -6.26 -24.84
N LEU A 115 -8.77 -7.16 -25.54
CA LEU A 115 -8.04 -8.25 -24.91
C LEU A 115 -6.94 -7.74 -23.97
N ARG A 116 -6.15 -6.75 -24.42
CA ARG A 116 -5.11 -6.14 -23.58
C ARG A 116 -5.69 -5.42 -22.37
N GLU A 117 -6.79 -4.69 -22.54
CA GLU A 117 -7.49 -4.01 -21.45
C GLU A 117 -7.96 -5.02 -20.39
N GLU A 118 -8.62 -6.10 -20.80
CA GLU A 118 -9.13 -7.10 -19.85
C GLU A 118 -8.03 -7.93 -19.20
N GLN A 119 -6.94 -8.22 -19.92
CA GLN A 119 -5.73 -8.83 -19.33
C GLN A 119 -5.12 -7.91 -18.26
N ALA A 120 -4.96 -6.62 -18.55
CA ALA A 120 -4.45 -5.65 -17.56
C ALA A 120 -5.35 -5.57 -16.32
N LYS A 121 -6.68 -5.57 -16.49
CA LYS A 121 -7.63 -5.64 -15.37
C LYS A 121 -7.50 -6.94 -14.57
N SER A 122 -7.35 -8.08 -15.25
CA SER A 122 -7.17 -9.38 -14.59
C SER A 122 -5.91 -9.41 -13.71
N ASP A 123 -4.79 -8.92 -14.24
CA ASP A 123 -3.51 -8.84 -13.53
C ASP A 123 -3.59 -7.85 -12.36
N ALA A 124 -4.25 -6.70 -12.55
CA ALA A 124 -4.48 -5.73 -11.48
C ALA A 124 -5.35 -6.32 -10.37
N ARG A 125 -6.42 -7.05 -10.69
CA ARG A 125 -7.25 -7.77 -9.70
C ARG A 125 -6.44 -8.80 -8.92
N LYS A 126 -5.55 -9.53 -9.58
CA LYS A 126 -4.66 -10.50 -8.92
C LYS A 126 -3.74 -9.79 -7.92
N THR A 127 -3.08 -8.73 -8.36
CA THR A 127 -2.18 -7.93 -7.52
C THR A 127 -2.91 -7.31 -6.33
N LEU A 128 -4.14 -6.81 -6.54
CA LEU A 128 -4.98 -6.26 -5.49
C LEU A 128 -5.37 -7.32 -4.44
N ARG A 129 -5.70 -8.55 -4.87
CA ARG A 129 -5.97 -9.67 -3.96
C ARG A 129 -4.74 -10.04 -3.13
N GLU A 130 -3.56 -10.04 -3.73
CA GLU A 130 -2.30 -10.31 -3.02
C GLU A 130 -2.00 -9.20 -1.99
N ALA A 131 -2.22 -7.93 -2.35
CA ALA A 131 -2.06 -6.80 -1.43
C ALA A 131 -3.07 -6.82 -0.27
N LEU A 132 -4.31 -7.23 -0.53
CA LEU A 132 -5.33 -7.45 0.51
C LEU A 132 -4.95 -8.57 1.49
N ALA A 133 -4.26 -9.59 1.01
CA ALA A 133 -3.82 -10.71 1.84
C ALA A 133 -2.67 -10.32 2.79
N CYS A 134 -1.71 -9.53 2.33
CA CYS A 134 -0.58 -9.09 3.15
C CYS A 134 -0.89 -7.86 4.03
N ARG A 135 -1.88 -7.04 3.63
CA ARG A 135 -2.28 -5.79 4.30
C ARG A 135 -1.14 -4.79 4.51
N GLU A 136 -0.16 -4.78 3.63
CA GLU A 136 0.92 -3.79 3.66
C GLU A 136 0.45 -2.47 3.02
N ILE A 137 0.61 -1.35 3.74
CA ILE A 137 0.15 -0.01 3.32
C ILE A 137 0.67 0.33 1.91
N LEU A 138 1.96 0.16 1.65
CA LEU A 138 2.56 0.48 0.34
C LEU A 138 2.04 -0.44 -0.78
N GLN A 139 1.88 -1.74 -0.51
CA GLN A 139 1.37 -2.68 -1.51
C GLN A 139 -0.10 -2.40 -1.85
N LEU A 140 -0.92 -2.06 -0.85
CA LEU A 140 -2.31 -1.62 -1.05
C LEU A 140 -2.37 -0.37 -1.92
N GLN A 141 -1.53 0.64 -1.66
CA GLN A 141 -1.49 1.85 -2.49
C GLN A 141 -1.10 1.56 -3.94
N VAL A 142 0.00 0.85 -4.14
CA VAL A 142 0.52 0.53 -5.49
C VAL A 142 -0.50 -0.32 -6.27
N SER A 143 -1.10 -1.32 -5.65
CA SER A 143 -2.11 -2.17 -6.30
C SER A 143 -3.40 -1.42 -6.64
N MET A 144 -3.82 -0.46 -5.80
CA MET A 144 -4.96 0.42 -6.10
C MET A 144 -4.66 1.38 -7.26
N ASP A 145 -3.44 1.93 -7.32
CA ASP A 145 -3.01 2.79 -8.43
C ASP A 145 -2.95 1.99 -9.74
N ALA A 146 -2.36 0.78 -9.72
CA ALA A 146 -2.36 -0.14 -10.86
C ALA A 146 -3.78 -0.55 -11.29
N GLY A 147 -4.68 -0.77 -10.32
CA GLY A 147 -6.10 -1.01 -10.59
C GLY A 147 -6.79 0.15 -11.29
N ARG A 148 -6.52 1.39 -10.86
CA ARG A 148 -7.03 2.61 -11.52
C ARG A 148 -6.47 2.77 -12.93
N GLU A 149 -5.17 2.55 -13.12
CA GLU A 149 -4.53 2.61 -14.45
C GLU A 149 -5.06 1.54 -15.42
N ALA A 150 -5.36 0.34 -14.91
CA ALA A 150 -6.00 -0.73 -15.68
C ALA A 150 -7.50 -0.49 -15.95
N GLY A 151 -8.10 0.53 -15.34
CA GLY A 151 -9.52 0.85 -15.49
C GLY A 151 -10.46 -0.08 -14.72
N LEU A 152 -10.03 -0.57 -13.54
CA LEU A 152 -10.93 -1.22 -12.60
C LEU A 152 -11.98 -0.24 -12.06
N ALA A 153 -13.18 -0.74 -11.76
CA ALA A 153 -14.22 0.06 -11.15
C ALA A 153 -13.86 0.41 -9.69
N GLU A 154 -14.36 1.55 -9.21
CA GLU A 154 -14.13 2.00 -7.82
C GLU A 154 -14.59 0.94 -6.81
N THR A 155 -15.71 0.27 -7.09
CA THR A 155 -16.25 -0.83 -6.28
C THR A 155 -15.31 -2.02 -6.16
N GLU A 156 -14.48 -2.29 -7.17
CA GLU A 156 -13.46 -3.36 -7.12
C GLU A 156 -12.27 -2.98 -6.22
N THR A 157 -12.02 -1.67 -6.05
CA THR A 157 -10.94 -1.15 -5.20
C THR A 157 -11.38 -0.73 -3.80
N GLN A 158 -12.69 -0.77 -3.52
CA GLN A 158 -13.27 -0.25 -2.28
C GLN A 158 -12.78 -1.00 -1.04
N GLU A 159 -12.68 -2.33 -1.11
CA GLU A 159 -12.18 -3.15 0.00
C GLU A 159 -10.72 -2.82 0.33
N ALA A 160 -9.88 -2.65 -0.69
CA ALA A 160 -8.48 -2.26 -0.53
C ALA A 160 -8.35 -0.84 0.06
N ALA A 161 -9.23 0.09 -0.33
CA ALA A 161 -9.27 1.43 0.25
C ALA A 161 -9.59 1.40 1.76
N GLN A 162 -10.58 0.61 2.17
CA GLN A 162 -10.94 0.44 3.58
C GLN A 162 -9.82 -0.24 4.36
N ALA A 163 -9.20 -1.28 3.80
CA ALA A 163 -8.04 -1.94 4.42
C ALA A 163 -6.87 -0.95 4.60
N LEU A 164 -6.59 -0.11 3.60
CA LEU A 164 -5.54 0.91 3.67
C LEU A 164 -5.82 1.94 4.78
N GLU A 165 -7.06 2.40 4.90
CA GLU A 165 -7.46 3.33 5.97
C GLU A 165 -7.28 2.71 7.35
N GLN A 166 -7.72 1.46 7.53
CA GLN A 166 -7.56 0.72 8.79
C GLN A 166 -6.09 0.52 9.15
N GLU A 167 -5.25 0.10 8.22
CA GLU A 167 -3.83 -0.13 8.50
C GLU A 167 -3.07 1.18 8.77
N ARG A 168 -3.46 2.29 8.13
CA ARG A 168 -2.95 3.63 8.48
C ARG A 168 -3.37 4.06 9.88
N ALA A 169 -4.62 3.83 10.27
CA ALA A 169 -5.08 4.13 11.62
C ALA A 169 -4.30 3.32 12.68
N LYS A 170 -4.06 2.03 12.43
CA LYS A 170 -3.22 1.19 13.30
C LYS A 170 -1.78 1.69 13.38
N ALA A 171 -1.18 2.07 12.25
CA ALA A 171 0.18 2.59 12.22
C ALA A 171 0.31 3.89 13.04
N ALA A 172 -0.60 4.85 12.82
CA ALA A 172 -0.62 6.09 13.57
C ALA A 172 -0.85 5.88 15.08
N ALA A 173 -1.72 4.94 15.45
CA ALA A 173 -1.95 4.60 16.85
C ALA A 173 -0.73 3.95 17.51
N ARG A 174 0.01 3.07 16.80
CA ARG A 174 1.28 2.50 17.28
C ARG A 174 2.33 3.59 17.52
N GLU A 175 2.50 4.52 16.58
CA GLU A 175 3.41 5.66 16.74
C GLU A 175 3.03 6.52 17.95
N ARG A 176 1.73 6.76 18.14
CA ARG A 176 1.22 7.51 19.29
C ARG A 176 1.50 6.81 20.62
N ILE A 177 1.31 5.50 20.70
CA ILE A 177 1.65 4.69 21.89
C ILE A 177 3.15 4.80 22.19
N GLN A 178 3.99 4.67 21.15
CA GLN A 178 5.43 4.76 21.31
C GLN A 178 5.88 6.15 21.80
N ALA A 179 5.32 7.21 21.22
CA ALA A 179 5.61 8.59 21.62
C ALA A 179 5.17 8.87 23.07
N ALA A 180 3.95 8.49 23.44
CA ALA A 180 3.42 8.70 24.79
C ALA A 180 4.19 7.90 25.85
N SER A 181 4.65 6.69 25.51
CA SER A 181 5.50 5.88 26.40
C SER A 181 6.83 6.57 26.70
N GLY A 182 7.38 7.33 25.74
CA GLY A 182 8.62 8.09 25.92
C GLY A 182 8.47 9.42 26.66
N ALA A 183 7.26 9.98 26.72
CA ALA A 183 7.00 11.29 27.33
C ALA A 183 6.85 11.26 28.87
N GLU A 184 6.82 10.08 29.49
CA GLU A 184 6.50 9.87 30.91
C GLU A 184 5.14 10.48 31.36
N ASP A 185 4.18 10.65 30.43
CA ASP A 185 2.83 11.15 30.72
C ASP A 185 1.81 9.99 30.73
N ALA A 186 1.33 9.64 31.92
CA ALA A 186 0.37 8.55 32.11
C ALA A 186 -1.01 8.85 31.47
N VAL A 187 -1.42 10.11 31.43
CA VAL A 187 -2.71 10.51 30.84
C VAL A 187 -2.64 10.37 29.32
N GLU A 188 -1.56 10.85 28.70
CA GLU A 188 -1.34 10.69 27.27
C GLU A 188 -1.19 9.22 26.87
N LEU A 189 -0.44 8.43 27.65
CA LEU A 189 -0.24 7.00 27.38
C LEU A 189 -1.57 6.24 27.45
N LYS A 190 -2.40 6.51 28.45
CA LYS A 190 -3.74 5.92 28.56
C LYS A 190 -4.63 6.27 27.37
N ALA A 191 -4.61 7.53 26.94
CA ALA A 191 -5.36 7.96 25.76
C ALA A 191 -4.83 7.33 24.46
N ALA A 192 -3.51 7.13 24.35
CA ALA A 192 -2.89 6.46 23.22
C ALA A 192 -3.24 4.97 23.15
N ILE A 193 -3.29 4.28 24.30
CA ILE A 193 -3.72 2.88 24.41
C ILE A 193 -5.17 2.73 23.93
N GLN A 194 -6.09 3.56 24.41
CA GLN A 194 -7.49 3.53 23.97
C GLN A 194 -7.60 3.73 22.46
N ALA A 195 -6.88 4.71 21.90
CA ALA A 195 -6.87 4.93 20.46
C ALA A 195 -6.29 3.73 19.68
N GLY A 196 -5.32 3.01 20.26
CA GLY A 196 -4.78 1.76 19.72
C GLY A 196 -5.79 0.63 19.72
N GLU A 197 -6.54 0.47 20.80
CA GLU A 197 -7.63 -0.51 20.91
C GLU A 197 -8.74 -0.22 19.88
N ASP A 198 -9.17 1.04 19.78
CA ASP A 198 -10.21 1.47 18.83
C ASP A 198 -9.78 1.27 17.37
N ALA A 199 -8.49 1.45 17.07
CA ALA A 199 -7.91 1.22 15.74
C ALA A 199 -7.65 -0.26 15.44
N GLY A 200 -7.78 -1.16 16.42
CA GLY A 200 -7.47 -2.58 16.27
C GLY A 200 -5.98 -2.87 16.13
N VAL A 201 -5.13 -2.13 16.86
CA VAL A 201 -3.71 -2.46 17.02
C VAL A 201 -3.58 -3.85 17.65
N ALA A 202 -2.49 -4.57 17.34
CA ALA A 202 -2.26 -5.91 17.85
C ALA A 202 -2.27 -5.93 19.40
N GLU A 203 -2.96 -6.91 19.97
CA GLU A 203 -3.15 -7.06 21.42
C GLU A 203 -1.83 -7.07 22.20
N GLU A 204 -0.77 -7.66 21.63
CA GLU A 204 0.56 -7.65 22.24
C GLU A 204 1.11 -6.24 22.45
N VAL A 205 0.95 -5.34 21.46
CA VAL A 205 1.41 -3.95 21.55
C VAL A 205 0.61 -3.20 22.61
N VAL A 206 -0.71 -3.40 22.63
CA VAL A 206 -1.62 -2.80 23.61
C VAL A 206 -1.26 -3.28 25.03
N ARG A 207 -1.08 -4.59 25.23
CA ARG A 207 -0.69 -5.18 26.52
C ARG A 207 0.64 -4.62 27.02
N ASN A 208 1.66 -4.57 26.15
CA ASN A 208 2.97 -4.03 26.54
C ASN A 208 2.87 -2.55 26.95
N ALA A 209 2.01 -1.77 26.28
CA ALA A 209 1.75 -0.38 26.65
C ALA A 209 0.98 -0.25 27.97
N GLN A 210 0.03 -1.15 28.26
CA GLN A 210 -0.68 -1.20 29.54
C GLN A 210 0.27 -1.56 30.70
N GLU A 211 1.21 -2.48 30.49
CA GLU A 211 2.27 -2.78 31.47
C GLU A 211 3.15 -1.55 31.73
N ALA A 212 3.60 -0.87 30.66
CA ALA A 212 4.37 0.37 30.78
C ALA A 212 3.59 1.49 31.51
N LEU A 213 2.28 1.58 31.29
CA LEU A 213 1.41 2.52 32.00
C LEU A 213 1.35 2.20 33.50
N ALA A 214 1.17 0.93 33.87
CA ALA A 214 1.12 0.52 35.29
C ALA A 214 2.44 0.81 36.02
N GLU A 215 3.58 0.55 35.38
CA GLU A 215 4.90 0.90 35.92
C GLU A 215 5.08 2.41 36.07
N LEU A 216 4.63 3.18 35.07
CA LEU A 216 4.68 4.64 35.09
C LEU A 216 3.83 5.22 36.23
N GLU A 217 2.58 4.76 36.36
CA GLU A 217 1.67 5.17 37.44
C GLU A 217 2.26 4.85 38.82
N GLN A 218 2.81 3.64 39.01
CA GLN A 218 3.46 3.28 40.26
C GLN A 218 4.66 4.18 40.57
N ARG A 219 5.48 4.51 39.57
CA ARG A 219 6.63 5.40 39.74
C ARG A 219 6.19 6.82 40.09
N LEU A 220 5.15 7.34 39.44
CA LEU A 220 4.60 8.66 39.74
C LEU A 220 3.99 8.72 41.15
N GLU A 221 3.30 7.67 41.58
CA GLU A 221 2.77 7.57 42.94
C GLU A 221 3.90 7.55 43.98
N ARG A 222 4.95 6.73 43.79
CA ARG A 222 6.14 6.72 44.66
C ARG A 222 6.82 8.08 44.73
N ARG A 223 6.93 8.79 43.61
CA ARG A 223 7.46 10.17 43.58
C ARG A 223 6.57 11.11 44.39
N ALA A 224 5.25 11.00 44.26
CA ALA A 224 4.30 11.86 44.97
C ALA A 224 4.33 11.63 46.49
N THR A 225 4.40 10.38 46.95
CA THR A 225 4.54 10.05 48.37
C THR A 225 5.88 10.54 48.92
N ALA A 226 6.98 10.30 48.22
CA ALA A 226 8.31 10.78 48.62
C ALA A 226 8.39 12.32 48.66
N ARG A 227 7.78 13.02 47.70
CA ARG A 227 7.65 14.49 47.72
C ARG A 227 6.90 15.00 48.94
N THR A 228 5.86 14.29 49.36
CA THR A 228 5.06 14.66 50.54
C THR A 228 5.87 14.48 51.81
N ALA A 229 6.51 13.31 51.97
CA ALA A 229 7.40 13.04 53.10
C ALA A 229 8.57 14.03 53.17
N LEU A 230 9.17 14.38 52.03
CA LEU A 230 10.25 15.36 51.94
C LEU A 230 9.80 16.75 52.42
N ARG A 231 8.60 17.19 52.01
CA ARG A 231 8.03 18.47 52.44
C ARG A 231 7.75 18.49 53.93
N GLU A 232 7.16 17.44 54.48
CA GLU A 232 6.86 17.32 55.91
C GLU A 232 8.14 17.33 56.75
N ALA A 233 9.14 16.53 56.39
CA ALA A 233 10.40 16.47 57.12
C ALA A 233 11.20 17.78 57.04
N THR A 234 11.11 18.50 55.91
CA THR A 234 11.73 19.83 55.76
C THR A 234 11.06 20.85 56.69
N GLN A 235 9.77 20.71 56.98
CA GLN A 235 9.03 21.59 57.90
C GLN A 235 9.35 21.29 59.36
N THR A 236 9.45 20.01 59.75
CA THR A 236 9.78 19.64 61.14
C THR A 236 11.23 19.89 61.48
N ARG A 237 12.14 19.88 60.48
CA ARG A 237 13.59 20.06 60.64
C ARG A 237 14.23 19.01 61.58
N ASP A 238 13.57 17.88 61.76
CA ASP A 238 14.13 16.75 62.49
C ASP A 238 15.13 15.99 61.61
N ILE A 239 16.36 15.83 62.09
CA ILE A 239 17.48 15.29 61.29
C ILE A 239 17.20 13.87 60.78
N GLU A 240 16.68 12.98 61.64
CA GLU A 240 16.41 11.58 61.28
C GLU A 240 15.30 11.44 60.21
N PRO A 241 14.09 11.99 60.40
CA PRO A 241 13.06 12.00 59.36
C PRO A 241 13.50 12.69 58.07
N LEU A 242 14.28 13.77 58.17
CA LEU A 242 14.75 14.51 57.00
C LEU A 242 15.79 13.74 56.20
N HIS A 243 16.71 13.03 56.87
CA HIS A 243 17.65 12.12 56.22
C HIS A 243 16.91 11.00 55.49
N ALA A 244 15.99 10.30 56.17
CA ALA A 244 15.20 9.21 55.59
C ALA A 244 14.35 9.68 54.40
N ALA A 245 13.73 10.86 54.50
CA ALA A 245 12.93 11.42 53.42
C ALA A 245 13.77 11.80 52.20
N VAL A 246 15.01 12.28 52.39
CA VAL A 246 15.94 12.56 51.28
C VAL A 246 16.36 11.27 50.60
N GLU A 247 16.68 10.21 51.35
CA GLU A 247 17.02 8.90 50.77
C GLU A 247 15.86 8.30 49.97
N GLU A 248 14.65 8.34 50.51
CA GLU A 248 13.44 7.85 49.83
C GLU A 248 13.12 8.68 48.58
N ALA A 249 13.28 10.01 48.62
CA ALA A 249 13.10 10.87 47.45
C ALA A 249 14.09 10.56 46.33
N VAL A 250 15.35 10.26 46.68
CA VAL A 250 16.35 9.80 45.71
C VAL A 250 15.98 8.43 45.15
N ALA A 251 15.57 7.48 46.00
CA ALA A 251 15.17 6.14 45.59
C ALA A 251 13.93 6.14 44.68
N ALA A 252 12.97 7.03 44.94
CA ALA A 252 11.78 7.26 44.10
C ALA A 252 12.10 8.03 42.82
N GLY A 253 13.32 8.55 42.65
CA GLY A 253 13.74 9.31 41.49
C GLY A 253 13.04 10.67 41.39
N VAL A 254 12.80 11.33 42.53
CA VAL A 254 12.36 12.73 42.56
C VAL A 254 13.49 13.61 41.95
N PRO A 255 13.16 14.61 41.12
CA PRO A 255 14.16 15.49 40.51
C PRO A 255 15.07 16.20 41.54
N GLU A 256 16.36 16.34 41.24
CA GLU A 256 17.36 16.89 42.17
C GLU A 256 17.07 18.34 42.59
N ASP A 257 16.48 19.14 41.69
CA ASP A 257 16.04 20.50 41.98
C ASP A 257 15.03 20.55 43.14
N GLU A 258 14.15 19.54 43.24
CA GLU A 258 13.18 19.43 44.33
C GLU A 258 13.80 18.88 45.64
N ILE A 259 14.86 18.07 45.54
CA ILE A 259 15.57 17.50 46.70
C ILE A 259 16.56 18.50 47.34
N SER A 260 17.05 19.46 46.54
CA SER A 260 18.12 20.40 46.93
C SER A 260 17.85 21.15 48.23
N ALA A 261 16.63 21.68 48.42
CA ALA A 261 16.24 22.43 49.61
C ALA A 261 16.25 21.57 50.88
N ALA A 262 15.76 20.33 50.79
CA ALA A 262 15.75 19.39 51.90
C ALA A 262 17.17 18.95 52.29
N ARG A 263 18.05 18.75 51.31
CA ARG A 263 19.48 18.47 51.55
C ARG A 263 20.19 19.63 52.23
N GLN A 264 19.87 20.87 51.87
CA GLN A 264 20.42 22.04 52.54
C GLN A 264 19.94 22.11 53.99
N ALA A 265 18.63 21.97 54.23
CA ALA A 265 18.07 21.95 55.57
C ALA A 265 18.70 20.85 56.45
N LEU A 266 18.94 19.67 55.87
CA LEU A 266 19.61 18.57 56.57
C LEU A 266 21.03 18.94 57.01
N ARG A 267 21.82 19.56 56.12
CA ARG A 267 23.18 20.01 56.44
C ARG A 267 23.18 21.09 57.53
N GLU A 268 22.25 22.03 57.44
CA GLU A 268 22.10 23.10 58.46
C GLU A 268 21.77 22.50 59.83
N GLU A 269 20.80 21.59 59.91
CA GLU A 269 20.40 20.99 61.19
C GLU A 269 21.46 20.01 61.74
N GLN A 270 22.16 19.28 60.87
CA GLN A 270 23.33 18.48 61.27
C GLN A 270 24.43 19.36 61.87
N ALA A 271 24.78 20.48 61.23
CA ALA A 271 25.77 21.43 61.74
C ALA A 271 25.36 21.99 63.11
N LYS A 272 24.07 22.34 63.30
CA LYS A 272 23.55 22.78 64.61
C LYS A 272 23.63 21.69 65.67
N SER A 273 23.31 20.44 65.33
CA SER A 273 23.38 19.31 66.26
C SER A 273 24.81 19.04 66.71
N ASP A 274 25.77 19.03 65.79
CA ASP A 274 27.19 18.86 66.06
C ASP A 274 27.74 20.02 66.91
N ALA A 275 27.34 21.25 66.61
CA ALA A 275 27.67 22.43 67.42
C ALA A 275 27.09 22.34 68.85
N ARG A 276 25.84 21.88 69.00
CA ARG A 276 25.24 21.63 70.33
C ARG A 276 25.98 20.53 71.10
N LYS A 277 26.42 19.47 70.42
CA LYS A 277 27.18 18.38 71.04
C LYS A 277 28.55 18.87 71.52
N THR A 278 29.29 19.58 70.67
CA THR A 278 30.60 20.15 71.01
C THR A 278 30.51 21.17 72.15
N LEU A 279 29.47 22.02 72.17
CA LEU A 279 29.21 22.96 73.27
C LEU A 279 28.93 22.24 74.60
N ARG A 280 28.13 21.15 74.58
CA ARG A 280 27.87 20.34 75.78
C ARG A 280 29.14 19.67 76.31
N GLU A 281 29.99 19.17 75.42
CA GLU A 281 31.28 18.57 75.77
C GLU A 281 32.22 19.63 76.39
N ALA A 282 32.32 20.82 75.80
CA ALA A 282 33.12 21.93 76.33
C ALA A 282 32.62 22.39 77.72
N LEU A 283 31.30 22.45 77.93
CA LEU A 283 30.68 22.75 79.24
C LEU A 283 31.04 21.69 80.30
N ALA A 284 31.09 20.41 79.92
CA ALA A 284 31.47 19.33 80.83
C ALA A 284 32.94 19.42 81.25
N CYS A 285 33.84 19.83 80.34
CA CYS A 285 35.27 19.95 80.59
C CYS A 285 35.68 21.25 81.33
N ARG A 286 34.80 22.26 81.41
CA ARG A 286 35.04 23.59 82.04
C ARG A 286 36.28 24.34 81.52
N GLU A 287 36.72 24.03 80.30
CA GLU A 287 37.85 24.71 79.66
C GLU A 287 37.36 25.97 78.92
N ILE A 288 37.74 27.15 79.40
CA ILE A 288 37.28 28.45 78.89
C ILE A 288 37.59 28.62 77.38
N LEU A 289 38.77 28.19 76.94
CA LEU A 289 39.16 28.31 75.53
C LEU A 289 38.36 27.38 74.61
N GLN A 290 38.03 26.17 75.06
CA GLN A 290 37.17 25.25 74.29
C GLN A 290 35.72 25.75 74.23
N LEU A 291 35.27 26.46 75.27
CA LEU A 291 33.95 27.07 75.31
C LEU A 291 33.81 28.20 74.28
N GLN A 292 34.84 29.06 74.15
CA GLN A 292 34.84 30.14 73.16
C GLN A 292 34.81 29.58 71.73
N VAL A 293 35.63 28.57 71.42
CA VAL A 293 35.66 27.95 70.09
C VAL A 293 34.34 27.26 69.74
N SER A 294 33.72 26.56 70.70
CA SER A 294 32.43 25.90 70.47
C SER A 294 31.25 26.90 70.37
N MET A 295 31.32 28.05 71.04
CA MET A 295 30.36 29.14 70.87
C MET A 295 30.47 29.80 69.50
N ASP A 296 31.68 30.06 69.00
CA ASP A 296 31.89 30.64 67.66
C ASP A 296 31.42 29.66 66.57
N ALA A 297 31.74 28.36 66.69
CA ALA A 297 31.22 27.32 65.81
C ALA A 297 29.69 27.19 65.88
N GLY A 298 29.10 27.38 67.07
CA GLY A 298 27.65 27.43 67.26
C GLY A 298 26.98 28.61 66.56
N ARG A 299 27.62 29.79 66.56
CA ARG A 299 27.13 30.97 65.83
C ARG A 299 27.25 30.79 64.32
N GLU A 300 28.34 30.22 63.84
CA GLU A 300 28.51 29.88 62.41
C GLU A 300 27.49 28.84 61.93
N ALA A 301 27.12 27.87 62.78
CA ALA A 301 26.06 26.90 62.52
C ALA A 301 24.64 27.48 62.65
N GLY A 302 24.48 28.73 63.11
CA GLY A 302 23.19 29.40 63.26
C GLY A 302 22.38 28.92 64.47
N LEU A 303 23.04 28.56 65.58
CA LEU A 303 22.38 28.36 66.88
C LEU A 303 21.80 29.69 67.39
N ALA A 304 20.73 29.63 68.19
CA ALA A 304 20.14 30.84 68.74
C ALA A 304 21.13 31.52 69.71
N GLU A 305 21.11 32.86 69.79
CA GLU A 305 21.97 33.60 70.73
C GLU A 305 21.77 33.16 72.18
N THR A 306 20.58 32.69 72.55
CA THR A 306 20.27 32.13 73.87
C THR A 306 20.94 30.79 74.16
N GLU A 307 21.39 30.07 73.12
CA GLU A 307 22.14 28.80 73.25
C GLU A 307 23.66 29.03 73.29
N THR A 308 24.11 30.25 72.96
CA THR A 308 25.53 30.63 72.83
C THR A 308 25.91 31.82 73.73
N GLN A 309 25.16 32.02 74.83
CA GLN A 309 25.41 33.00 75.90
C GLN A 309 25.55 32.27 77.24
#